data_AF-A0A9D1DZ14-F1
#
_entry.id   AF-A0A9D1DZ14-F1
#
_cell.length_a   1.000
_cell.length_b   1.000
_cell.length_c   1.000
_cell.angle_alpha   90.00
_cell.angle_beta   90.00
_cell.angle_gamma   90.00
#
_symmetry.space_group_name_H-M   'P 1'
#
loop_
_entity.id
_entity.type
_entity.pdbx_description
1 polymer ?
#
loop_
_entity_poly.entity_id
_entity_poly.type
_entity_poly.pdbx_seq_one_letter_code
_entity_poly.pdbx_strand_id
1 'polypeptide(L)' 'IAANNLGDKVELAGTFCTGNCEKGVCVTRDDELFSVSPTTVDEFFNKEVLPKV' A
#
# COMPACT_ATOMS: atom_id res chain seq x y z
N ILE A 1 -7.60 2.54 5.30
CA ILE A 1 -7.71 4.01 5.14
C ILE A 1 -8.98 4.57 5.80
N ALA A 2 -10.18 4.26 5.31
CA ALA A 2 -11.43 4.80 5.86
C ALA A 2 -11.62 4.53 7.37
N ALA A 3 -11.29 3.32 7.83
CA ALA A 3 -11.37 2.97 9.26
C ALA A 3 -10.50 3.85 10.18
N ASN A 4 -9.47 4.50 9.64
CA ASN A 4 -8.57 5.41 10.38
C ASN A 4 -8.79 6.88 10.02
N ASN A 5 -9.85 7.21 9.26
CA ASN A 5 -10.15 8.57 8.77
C ASN A 5 -8.97 9.24 8.04
N LEU A 6 -8.17 8.46 7.29
CA LEU A 6 -6.99 8.97 6.58
C LEU A 6 -7.26 9.39 5.14
N GLY A 7 -8.52 9.58 4.75
CA GLY A 7 -8.89 9.91 3.36
C GLY A 7 -8.26 11.20 2.85
N ASP A 8 -8.09 12.19 3.73
CA ASP A 8 -7.50 13.49 3.38
C ASP A 8 -5.96 13.47 3.38
N LYS A 9 -5.35 12.40 3.90
CA LYS A 9 -3.90 12.28 4.08
C LYS A 9 -3.26 11.22 3.18
N VAL A 10 -4.04 10.24 2.73
CA VAL A 10 -3.56 9.12 1.92
C VAL A 10 -4.36 9.03 0.64
N GLU A 11 -3.68 9.19 -0.48
CA GLU A 11 -4.22 8.94 -1.80
C GLU A 11 -3.93 7.50 -2.22
N LEU A 12 -4.96 6.77 -2.63
CA LEU A 12 -4.85 5.41 -3.15
C LEU A 12 -5.02 5.45 -4.66
N ALA A 13 -3.93 5.22 -5.39
CA ALA A 13 -3.96 5.05 -6.84
C ALA A 13 -3.84 3.56 -7.21
N GLY A 14 -4.77 3.08 -8.01
CA GLY A 14 -4.71 1.75 -8.62
C GLY A 14 -4.23 1.86 -10.06
N THR A 15 -3.17 1.16 -10.42
CA THR A 15 -2.73 1.00 -11.81
C THR A 15 -2.75 -0.47 -12.21
N PHE A 16 -3.15 -0.73 -13.46
CA PHE A 16 -3.16 -2.07 -14.00
C PHE A 16 -1.77 -2.40 -14.54
N CYS A 17 -1.11 -3.39 -13.93
CA CYS A 17 0.22 -3.86 -14.28
C CYS A 17 1.35 -2.82 -14.05
N THR A 18 2.09 -2.98 -12.94
CA THR A 18 3.30 -2.20 -12.62
C THR A 18 4.59 -2.82 -13.19
N GLY A 19 4.50 -3.74 -14.16
CA GLY A 19 5.65 -4.47 -14.69
C GLY A 19 6.26 -5.51 -13.74
N ASN A 20 5.65 -5.74 -12.56
CA ASN A 20 6.09 -6.68 -11.54
C ASN A 20 5.15 -7.90 -11.43
N CYS A 21 4.73 -8.42 -12.58
CA CYS A 21 3.68 -9.45 -12.71
C CYS A 21 3.95 -10.72 -11.89
N GLU A 22 5.22 -11.05 -11.67
CA GLU A 22 5.64 -12.25 -10.92
C GLU A 22 5.49 -12.12 -9.40
N LYS A 23 5.36 -10.88 -8.88
CA LYS A 23 5.30 -10.60 -7.42
C LYS A 23 3.88 -10.36 -6.89
N GLY A 24 2.86 -10.58 -7.71
CA GLY A 24 1.46 -10.39 -7.33
C GLY A 24 1.10 -8.93 -7.07
N VAL A 25 0.44 -8.65 -5.95
CA VAL A 25 -0.02 -7.29 -5.60
C VAL A 25 1.16 -6.47 -5.07
N CYS A 26 1.50 -5.41 -5.80
CA CYS A 26 2.55 -4.48 -5.44
C CYS A 26 1.94 -3.12 -5.08
N VAL A 27 2.39 -2.55 -3.96
CA VAL A 27 2.05 -1.19 -3.52
C VAL A 27 3.31 -0.35 -3.63
N THR A 28 3.24 0.78 -4.31
CA THR A 28 4.35 1.73 -4.37
C THR A 28 4.03 2.89 -3.45
N ARG A 29 4.99 3.27 -2.61
CA ARG A 29 4.86 4.37 -1.65
C ARG A 29 6.17 5.13 -1.65
N ASP A 30 6.14 6.42 -1.97
CA ASP A 30 7.34 7.27 -2.13
C ASP A 30 8.39 6.66 -3.07
N ASP A 31 7.95 6.13 -4.22
CA ASP A 31 8.77 5.41 -5.22
C ASP A 31 9.39 4.08 -4.73
N GLU A 32 9.17 3.68 -3.49
CA GLU A 32 9.55 2.36 -2.97
C GLU A 32 8.46 1.32 -3.25
N LEU A 33 8.83 0.20 -3.87
CA LEU A 33 7.92 -0.89 -4.20
C LEU A 33 7.90 -1.94 -3.09
N PHE A 34 6.70 -2.16 -2.54
CA PHE A 34 6.41 -3.19 -1.56
C PHE A 34 5.51 -4.26 -2.19
N SER A 35 5.85 -5.53 -1.99
CA SER A 35 4.95 -6.65 -2.32
C SER A 35 4.15 -7.00 -1.08
N VAL A 36 2.83 -7.01 -1.20
CA VAL A 36 1.91 -7.31 -0.10
C VAL A 36 1.00 -8.46 -0.49
N SER A 37 0.61 -9.27 0.49
CA SER A 37 -0.42 -10.29 0.33
C SER A 37 -1.63 -9.93 1.19
N PRO A 38 -2.79 -10.58 0.98
CA PRO A 38 -3.95 -10.37 1.83
C PRO A 38 -3.70 -10.66 3.32
N THR A 39 -2.69 -11.46 3.66
CA THR A 39 -2.34 -11.77 5.05
C THR A 39 -1.32 -10.80 5.66
N THR A 40 -0.53 -10.11 4.83
CA THR A 40 0.50 -9.16 5.29
C THR A 40 0.10 -7.69 5.13
N VAL A 41 -0.99 -7.41 4.42
CA VAL A 41 -1.46 -6.05 4.14
C VAL A 41 -1.76 -5.24 5.40
N ASP A 42 -2.34 -5.87 6.43
CA ASP A 42 -2.62 -5.20 7.70
C ASP A 42 -1.34 -4.81 8.43
N GLU A 43 -0.35 -5.70 8.46
CA GLU A 43 0.95 -5.41 9.09
C GLU A 43 1.71 -4.33 8.32
N PHE A 44 1.72 -4.40 6.99
CA PHE A 44 2.27 -3.35 6.13
C PHE A 44 1.60 -2.00 6.41
N PHE A 45 0.26 -1.97 6.48
CA PHE A 45 -0.45 -0.73 6.76
C PHE A 45 -0.08 -0.16 8.14
N ASN A 46 0.02 -0.99 9.17
CA ASN A 46 0.36 -0.54 10.52
C ASN A 46 1.82 -0.10 10.68
N LYS A 47 2.77 -0.71 9.96
CA LYS A 47 4.20 -0.42 10.08
C LYS A 47 4.67 0.65 9.10
N GLU A 48 4.21 0.58 7.86
CA GLU A 48 4.66 1.49 6.82
C GLU A 48 3.73 2.68 6.69
N VAL A 49 2.41 2.49 6.67
CA VAL A 49 1.48 3.60 6.41
C VAL A 49 1.25 4.41 7.69
N LEU A 50 0.67 3.83 8.75
CA LEU A 50 0.24 4.55 9.97
C LEU A 50 1.29 5.45 10.65
N PRO A 51 2.58 5.08 10.77
CA PRO A 51 3.56 5.93 11.45
C PRO A 51 3.99 7.15 10.62
N LYS A 52 3.68 7.14 9.32
CA LYS A 52 4.13 8.14 8.35
C LYS A 52 2.95 8.97 7.79
N VAL A 53 1.80 9.00 8.48
CA VAL A 53 0.57 9.76 8.12
C VAL A 53 0.32 10.96 9.02
#